data_AF-A0A836QJU4-F1
#
_entry.id   AF-A0A836QJU4-F1
#
_cell.length_a   1.000
_cell.length_b   1.000
_cell.length_c   1.000
_cell.angle_alpha   90.00
_cell.angle_beta   90.00
_cell.angle_gamma   90.00
#
_symmetry.space_group_name_H-M   'P 1'
#
loop_
_entity.id
_entity.type
_entity.pdbx_description
1 polymer ?
#
loop_
_entity_poly.entity_id
_entity_poly.type
_entity_poly.pdbx_seq_one_letter_code
_entity_poly.pdbx_strand_id
1 'polypeptide(L)' 'MEISRMASVLQRNIQELISEAGAGRLAFGTGMAFKVPEPALLKLEILDTSKAVREKIAWKNAAKMLGIRRL' A
#
# COMPACT_ATOMS: atom_id res chain seq x y z
N MET A 1 6.68 -14.63 2.17
CA MET A 1 6.13 -13.58 1.28
C MET A 1 7.04 -12.36 1.38
N GLU A 2 7.57 -11.85 0.26
CA GLU A 2 8.56 -10.75 0.25
C GLU A 2 7.93 -9.46 -0.32
N ILE A 3 7.83 -8.41 0.48
CA ILE A 3 7.09 -7.17 0.11
C ILE A 3 8.06 -5.99 -0.14
N SER A 4 9.29 -6.07 0.37
CA SER A 4 10.22 -4.94 0.33
C SER A 4 10.76 -4.72 -1.08
N ARG A 5 10.91 -5.78 -1.88
CA ARG A 5 11.43 -5.72 -3.25
C ARG A 5 10.44 -5.07 -4.23
N MET A 6 10.96 -4.42 -5.28
CA MET A 6 10.15 -3.78 -6.32
C MET A 6 9.18 -4.78 -6.99
N ALA A 7 9.67 -5.99 -7.28
CA ALA A 7 8.91 -7.01 -7.98
C ALA A 7 7.71 -7.58 -7.19
N SER A 8 7.54 -7.23 -5.90
CA SER A 8 6.47 -7.75 -5.05
C SER A 8 5.05 -7.55 -5.60
N VAL A 9 4.81 -6.51 -6.39
CA VAL A 9 3.51 -6.30 -7.07
C VAL A 9 3.35 -7.25 -8.26
N LEU A 10 4.41 -7.42 -9.06
CA LEU A 10 4.42 -8.31 -10.23
C LEU A 10 4.34 -9.78 -9.81
N GLN A 11 4.95 -10.11 -8.68
CA GLN A 11 4.91 -11.44 -8.04
C GLN A 11 3.63 -11.66 -7.23
N ARG A 12 2.67 -10.72 -7.28
CA ARG A 12 1.37 -10.76 -6.59
C ARG A 12 1.42 -10.87 -5.06
N ASN A 13 2.58 -10.66 -4.44
CA ASN A 13 2.74 -10.74 -2.99
C ASN A 13 1.91 -9.68 -2.24
N ILE A 14 1.72 -8.49 -2.81
CA ILE A 14 0.88 -7.46 -2.18
C ILE A 14 -0.60 -7.85 -2.27
N GLN A 15 -1.02 -8.47 -3.37
CA GLN A 15 -2.38 -8.91 -3.61
C GLN A 15 -2.74 -10.10 -2.72
N GLU A 16 -1.81 -11.04 -2.52
CA GLU A 16 -1.90 -12.11 -1.52
C GLU A 16 -2.11 -11.52 -0.11
N LEU A 17 -1.27 -10.55 0.28
CA LEU A 17 -1.42 -9.87 1.57
C LEU A 17 -2.78 -9.18 1.73
N ILE A 18 -3.27 -8.52 0.69
CA ILE A 18 -4.59 -7.87 0.70
C ILE A 18 -5.69 -8.91 0.91
N SER A 19 -5.58 -10.06 0.26
CA SER A 19 -6.53 -11.17 0.37
C SER A 19 -6.54 -11.78 1.77
N GLU A 20 -5.37 -12.01 2.36
CA GLU A 20 -5.24 -12.65 3.67
C GLU A 20 -5.52 -11.70 4.85
N ALA A 21 -4.91 -10.53 4.86
CA ALA A 21 -5.03 -9.58 5.97
C ALA A 21 -6.29 -8.71 5.87
N GLY A 22 -6.84 -8.55 4.67
CA GLY A 22 -7.92 -7.63 4.36
C GLY A 22 -7.43 -6.20 4.14
N ALA A 23 -7.92 -5.59 3.06
CA ALA A 23 -7.53 -4.23 2.63
C ALA A 23 -7.64 -3.13 3.70
N GLY A 24 -8.49 -3.31 4.73
CA GLY A 24 -8.70 -2.32 5.79
C GLY A 24 -7.59 -2.29 6.85
N ARG A 25 -6.68 -3.26 6.86
CA ARG A 25 -5.58 -3.38 7.85
C ARG A 25 -4.21 -2.96 7.31
N LEU A 26 -4.17 -2.51 6.06
CA LEU A 26 -2.92 -2.14 5.38
C LEU A 26 -2.82 -0.63 5.21
N ALA A 27 -1.63 -0.08 5.38
CA ALA A 27 -1.32 1.31 5.09
C ALA A 27 -0.08 1.39 4.21
N PHE A 28 -0.09 2.32 3.27
CA PHE A 28 1.04 2.61 2.40
C PHE A 28 2.12 3.41 3.15
N GLY A 29 3.38 3.12 2.85
CA GLY A 29 4.53 3.87 3.34
C GLY A 29 5.70 3.79 2.38
N THR A 30 6.43 4.90 2.23
CA THR A 30 7.60 4.98 1.34
C THR A 30 8.88 4.45 1.99
N GLY A 31 8.96 4.46 3.32
CA GLY A 31 10.18 4.16 4.07
C GLY A 31 11.22 5.29 4.03
N MET A 32 10.84 6.49 3.60
CA MET A 32 11.69 7.68 3.73
C MET A 32 12.01 7.97 5.21
N ALA A 33 13.20 8.49 5.53
CA ALA A 33 14.29 8.91 4.63
C ALA A 33 15.28 7.80 4.24
N PHE A 34 15.05 6.55 4.66
CA PHE A 34 15.99 5.44 4.43
C PHE A 34 15.86 4.79 3.04
N LYS A 35 14.79 5.10 2.31
CA LYS A 35 14.51 4.61 0.95
C LYS A 35 14.09 5.77 0.06
N VAL A 36 14.44 5.68 -1.23
CA VAL A 36 13.89 6.56 -2.28
C VAL A 36 12.39 6.27 -2.45
N PRO A 37 11.52 7.29 -2.53
CA PRO A 37 10.06 7.10 -2.52
C PRO A 37 9.48 6.54 -3.82
N GLU A 38 10.11 6.80 -4.96
CA GLU A 38 9.58 6.53 -6.30
C GLU A 38 9.24 5.04 -6.51
N PRO A 39 10.07 4.08 -6.07
CA PRO A 39 9.70 2.67 -6.12
C PRO A 39 8.44 2.32 -5.33
N ALA A 40 8.26 2.91 -4.15
CA ALA A 40 7.07 2.66 -3.35
C ALA A 40 5.83 3.28 -4.01
N LEU A 41 5.95 4.50 -4.52
CA LEU A 41 4.88 5.17 -5.27
C LEU A 41 4.46 4.37 -6.49
N LEU A 42 5.43 3.88 -7.28
CA LEU A 42 5.16 3.04 -8.44
C LEU A 42 4.42 1.77 -8.04
N LYS A 43 4.85 1.06 -6.98
CA LYS A 43 4.13 -0.13 -6.49
C LYS A 43 2.66 0.15 -6.20
N LEU A 44 2.35 1.30 -5.61
CA LEU A 44 0.97 1.69 -5.32
C LEU A 44 0.20 1.98 -6.62
N GLU A 45 0.82 2.65 -7.59
CA GLU A 45 0.23 2.98 -8.88
C GLU A 45 -0.12 1.73 -9.70
N ILE A 46 0.83 0.79 -9.82
CA ILE A 46 0.68 -0.45 -10.61
C ILE A 46 0.01 -1.59 -9.85
N LEU A 47 -0.46 -1.36 -8.62
CA LEU A 47 -1.13 -2.39 -7.82
C LEU A 47 -2.41 -2.86 -8.52
N ASP A 48 -2.43 -4.14 -8.89
CA ASP A 48 -3.57 -4.82 -9.51
C ASP A 48 -4.70 -5.05 -8.49
N THR A 49 -5.47 -3.99 -8.23
CA THR A 49 -6.62 -3.99 -7.35
C THR A 49 -7.61 -2.88 -7.72
N SER A 50 -8.81 -2.91 -7.15
CA SER A 50 -9.82 -1.87 -7.40
C SER A 50 -9.33 -0.49 -6.91
N LYS A 51 -9.76 0.58 -7.60
CA LYS A 51 -9.47 1.97 -7.18
C LYS A 51 -9.86 2.23 -5.72
N ALA A 52 -11.00 1.69 -5.28
CA ALA A 52 -11.48 1.83 -3.91
C ALA A 52 -10.55 1.18 -2.87
N VAL A 53 -10.00 0.00 -3.17
CA VAL A 53 -9.01 -0.68 -2.31
C VAL A 53 -7.68 0.08 -2.32
N ARG A 54 -7.21 0.51 -3.49
CA ARG A 54 -5.98 1.30 -3.61
C ARG A 54 -6.07 2.60 -2.80
N GLU A 55 -7.18 3.34 -2.86
CA GLU A 55 -7.38 4.55 -2.05
C GLU A 55 -7.41 4.26 -0.54
N LYS A 56 -7.96 3.12 -0.11
CA LYS A 56 -7.93 2.70 1.29
C LYS A 56 -6.49 2.58 1.79
N ILE A 57 -5.68 1.84 1.04
CA ILE A 57 -4.28 1.57 1.38
C ILE A 57 -3.42 2.83 1.25
N ALA A 58 -3.65 3.64 0.22
CA ALA A 58 -2.90 4.86 -0.07
C ALA A 58 -2.98 5.87 1.08
N TRP A 59 -4.17 6.08 1.65
CA TRP A 59 -4.34 7.11 2.68
C TRP A 59 -5.53 6.90 3.65
N LYS A 60 -6.68 6.35 3.21
CA LYS A 60 -7.89 6.36 4.09
C LYS A 60 -7.71 5.54 5.36
N ASN A 61 -6.99 4.42 5.30
CA ASN A 61 -6.74 3.59 6.46
C ASN A 61 -5.83 4.30 7.47
N ALA A 62 -4.75 4.93 6.99
CA ALA A 62 -3.86 5.74 7.82
C ALA A 62 -4.60 6.95 8.43
N ALA A 63 -5.39 7.66 7.63
CA ALA A 63 -6.20 8.79 8.08
C ALA A 63 -7.16 8.40 9.21
N LYS A 64 -7.88 7.29 9.04
CA LYS A 64 -8.77 6.73 10.06
C LYS A 64 -8.00 6.35 11.32
N MET A 65 -6.86 5.67 11.19
CA MET A 65 -6.02 5.23 12.30
C MET A 65 -5.47 6.42 13.11
N LEU A 66 -5.11 7.51 12.42
CA LEU A 66 -4.57 8.73 13.02
C LEU A 66 -5.65 9.73 13.45
N GLY A 67 -6.94 9.43 13.25
CA GLY A 67 -8.04 10.33 13.59
C GLY A 67 -8.12 11.62 12.75
N ILE A 68 -7.54 11.62 11.54
CA ILE A 68 -7.53 12.76 10.62
C ILE A 68 -8.90 12.90 9.96
N ARG A 69 -9.58 14.04 10.20
CA ARG A 69 -10.96 14.28 9.74
C ARG A 69 -11.05 14.99 8.38
N ARG A 70 -9.94 15.51 7.86
CA ARG A 70 -9.88 16.23 6.58
C ARG A 70 -8.56 15.91 5.87
N LEU A 71 -8.65 15.48 4.61
CA LEU A 71 -7.54 15.30 3.67
C LEU A 71 -7.91 15.93 2.34
#